data_AF-A0A4Y4DHD5-F1
#
_entry.id   AF-A0A4Y4DHD5-F1
#
_cell.length_a   1.000
_cell.length_b   1.000
_cell.length_c   1.000
_cell.angle_alpha   90.00
_cell.angle_beta   90.00
_cell.angle_gamma   90.00
#
_symmetry.space_group_name_H-M   'P 1'
#
loop_
_entity.id
_entity.type
_entity.pdbx_description
1 polymer ?
#
loop_
_entity_poly.entity_id
_entity_poly.type
_entity_poly.pdbx_seq_one_letter_code
_entity_poly.pdbx_strand_id
1 'polypeptide(L)'
;MDFERKIKWIEHEAKDALDKLESIKADLVEAQTKTEKLLAIAESVGVTVISIGKKHPAIDSTGDFPFGASGSIFTPLDDRHNGWPAAWHIAEKAGVSQGGGNSGQHQADTSKLVDGVYELRNGNWARIDLED
;
A
#
# COMPACT_ATOMS: atom_id res chain seq x y z
N MET A 1 22.20 -23.00 -38.64
CA MET A 1 21.48 -22.34 -37.54
C MET A 1 20.42 -21.46 -38.21
N ASP A 2 19.14 -21.75 -37.98
CA ASP A 2 18.04 -21.12 -38.71
C ASP A 2 17.72 -19.75 -38.11
N PHE A 3 18.21 -18.69 -38.75
CA PHE A 3 18.03 -17.32 -38.28
C PHE A 3 16.57 -16.88 -38.30
N GLU A 4 15.75 -17.41 -39.22
CA GLU A 4 14.32 -17.05 -39.30
C GLU A 4 13.55 -17.57 -38.09
N ARG A 5 13.85 -18.80 -37.63
CA ARG A 5 13.27 -19.34 -36.38
C ARG A 5 13.66 -18.51 -35.17
N LYS A 6 14.92 -18.05 -35.12
CA LYS A 6 15.38 -17.18 -34.02
C LYS A 6 14.66 -15.84 -34.00
N ILE A 7 14.49 -15.21 -35.16
CA ILE A 7 13.77 -13.93 -35.28
C ILE A 7 12.33 -14.10 -34.80
N LYS A 8 11.61 -15.13 -35.28
CA LYS A 8 10.23 -15.40 -34.85
C LYS A 8 10.09 -15.65 -33.35
N TRP A 9 11.06 -16.34 -32.74
CA TRP A 9 11.06 -16.56 -31.30
C TRP A 9 11.25 -15.23 -30.54
N ILE A 10 12.20 -14.40 -30.96
CA ILE A 10 12.43 -13.07 -30.35
C ILE A 10 11.19 -12.18 -30.47
N GLU A 11 10.53 -12.16 -31.62
CA GLU A 11 9.29 -11.40 -31.84
C GLU A 11 8.17 -11.86 -30.89
N HIS A 12 8.04 -13.17 -30.67
CA HIS A 12 7.07 -13.72 -29.73
C HIS A 12 7.38 -13.33 -28.28
N GLU A 13 8.62 -13.49 -27.83
CA GLU A 13 9.04 -13.09 -26.47
C GLU A 13 8.87 -11.58 -26.24
N ALA A 14 9.18 -10.76 -27.25
CA ALA A 14 8.98 -9.32 -27.19
C ALA A 14 7.49 -8.96 -27.05
N LYS A 15 6.61 -9.64 -27.79
CA LYS A 15 5.17 -9.47 -27.66
C LYS A 15 4.68 -9.87 -26.27
N ASP A 16 5.09 -11.04 -25.77
CA ASP A 16 4.70 -11.53 -24.45
C ASP A 16 5.18 -10.59 -23.34
N ALA A 17 6.37 -10.00 -23.48
CA ALA A 17 6.88 -8.99 -22.56
C ALA A 17 6.06 -7.69 -22.61
N LEU A 18 5.63 -7.26 -23.79
CA LEU A 18 4.75 -6.08 -23.96
C LEU A 18 3.38 -6.31 -23.32
N ASP A 19 2.77 -7.47 -23.55
CA ASP A 19 1.45 -7.81 -22.98
C ASP A 19 1.52 -7.86 -21.45
N LYS A 20 2.60 -8.43 -20.88
CA LYS A 20 2.87 -8.41 -19.43
C LYS A 20 3.06 -6.99 -18.90
N LEU A 21 3.81 -6.15 -19.63
CA LEU A 21 4.04 -4.77 -19.23
C LEU A 21 2.72 -3.98 -19.16
N GLU A 22 1.83 -4.14 -20.14
CA GLU A 22 0.53 -3.49 -20.14
C GLU A 22 -0.36 -3.99 -18.99
N SER A 23 -0.33 -5.29 -18.67
CA SER A 23 -1.01 -5.83 -17.49
C SER A 23 -0.48 -5.20 -16.20
N ILE A 24 0.84 -5.13 -16.02
CA ILE A 24 1.47 -4.55 -14.82
C ILE A 24 1.09 -3.07 -14.68
N LYS A 25 1.04 -2.31 -15.78
CA LYS A 25 0.59 -0.91 -15.75
C LYS A 25 -0.85 -0.79 -15.30
N ALA A 26 -1.74 -1.64 -15.80
CA ALA A 26 -3.14 -1.65 -15.39
C ALA A 26 -3.29 -1.96 -13.89
N ASP A 27 -2.56 -2.97 -13.40
CA ASP A 27 -2.54 -3.35 -11.98
C ASP A 27 -2.00 -2.20 -11.10
N LEU A 28 -0.96 -1.50 -11.56
CA LEU A 28 -0.41 -0.34 -10.85
C LEU A 28 -1.42 0.79 -10.73
N VAL A 29 -2.14 1.11 -11.82
CA VAL A 29 -3.19 2.16 -11.80
C VAL A 29 -4.34 1.76 -10.87
N GLU A 30 -4.74 0.49 -10.85
CA GLU A 30 -5.74 -0.02 -9.91
C GLU A 30 -5.26 0.18 -8.45
N ALA A 31 -4.01 -0.22 -8.17
CA ALA A 31 -3.43 -0.11 -6.83
C ALA A 31 -3.29 1.35 -6.38
N GLN A 32 -2.87 2.26 -7.27
CA GLN A 32 -2.82 3.70 -6.99
C GLN A 32 -4.20 4.25 -6.64
N THR A 33 -5.21 3.96 -7.45
CA THR A 33 -6.59 4.40 -7.21
C THR A 33 -7.13 3.90 -5.87
N LYS A 34 -6.84 2.65 -5.51
CA LYS A 34 -7.26 2.07 -4.22
C LYS A 34 -6.52 2.70 -3.04
N THR A 35 -5.23 2.96 -3.22
CA THR A 35 -4.40 3.62 -2.21
C THR A 35 -4.90 5.04 -1.96
N GLU A 36 -5.16 5.82 -3.01
CA GLU A 36 -5.74 7.17 -2.90
C GLU A 36 -7.07 7.18 -2.14
N LYS A 37 -7.96 6.22 -2.42
CA LYS A 37 -9.22 6.07 -1.67
C LYS A 37 -8.99 5.78 -0.19
N LEU A 38 -8.03 4.90 0.12
CA LEU A 38 -7.68 4.57 1.49
C LEU A 38 -7.10 5.78 2.23
N LEU A 39 -6.22 6.55 1.56
CA LEU A 39 -5.65 7.78 2.11
C LEU A 39 -6.72 8.86 2.34
N ALA A 40 -7.69 9.01 1.44
CA ALA A 40 -8.82 9.91 1.64
C ALA A 40 -9.70 9.49 2.84
N ILE A 41 -9.86 8.18 3.08
CA ILE A 41 -10.54 7.67 4.28
C ILE A 41 -9.74 8.02 5.53
N ALA A 42 -8.42 7.82 5.51
CA ALA A 42 -7.53 8.17 6.62
C ALA A 42 -7.63 9.65 6.98
N GLU A 43 -7.57 10.53 5.97
CA GLU A 43 -7.77 11.97 6.13
C GLU A 43 -9.15 12.30 6.73
N SER A 44 -10.21 11.63 6.27
CA SER A 44 -11.58 11.85 6.76
C SER A 44 -11.77 11.52 8.25
N VAL A 45 -10.88 10.69 8.82
CA VAL A 45 -10.88 10.34 10.24
C VAL A 45 -9.77 11.04 11.04
N GLY A 46 -9.10 12.02 10.43
CA GLY A 46 -8.09 12.86 11.08
C GLY A 46 -6.69 12.25 11.15
N VAL A 47 -6.44 11.12 10.49
CA VAL A 47 -5.10 10.53 10.42
C VAL A 47 -4.25 11.31 9.43
N THR A 48 -3.07 11.73 9.87
CA THR A 48 -2.11 12.48 9.04
C THR A 48 -0.90 11.66 8.63
N VAL A 49 -0.66 10.50 9.24
CA VAL A 49 0.44 9.60 8.88
C VAL A 49 -0.05 8.16 8.88
N ILE A 50 0.28 7.41 7.83
CA ILE A 50 -0.15 6.01 7.68
C ILE A 50 0.92 5.19 6.97
N SER A 51 1.12 3.95 7.40
CA SER A 51 1.94 2.99 6.68
C SER A 51 1.11 1.84 6.15
N ILE A 52 1.43 1.43 4.93
CA ILE A 52 0.87 0.28 4.24
C ILE A 52 2.03 -0.66 3.95
N GLY A 53 2.02 -1.85 4.57
CA GLY A 53 3.01 -2.89 4.27
C GLY A 53 4.44 -2.63 4.78
N LYS A 54 4.73 -1.49 5.42
CA LYS A 54 6.08 -1.07 5.80
C LYS A 54 6.20 -0.73 7.29
N LYS A 55 7.45 -0.72 7.78
CA LYS A 55 7.81 -0.14 9.07
C LYS A 55 8.45 1.22 8.83
N HIS A 56 8.22 2.17 9.72
CA HIS A 56 8.79 3.51 9.57
C HIS A 56 8.89 4.25 10.91
N PRO A 57 10.00 4.94 11.18
CA PRO A 57 10.17 5.71 12.43
C PRO A 57 9.11 6.80 12.66
N ALA A 58 8.47 7.29 11.59
CA ALA A 58 7.38 8.27 11.70
C ALA A 58 6.08 7.69 12.32
N ILE A 59 6.01 6.36 12.49
CA ILE A 59 4.84 5.68 13.08
C ILE A 59 5.35 4.76 14.19
N ASP A 60 5.24 5.24 15.43
CA ASP A 60 5.72 4.55 16.63
C ASP A 60 5.18 3.11 16.75
N SER A 61 3.95 2.86 16.28
CA SER A 61 3.32 1.54 16.32
C SER A 61 4.02 0.47 15.46
N THR A 62 4.92 0.87 14.55
CA THR A 62 5.68 -0.05 13.71
C THR A 62 6.98 -0.56 14.35
N GLY A 63 7.57 0.18 15.30
CA GLY A 63 8.93 -0.04 15.80
C GLY A 63 9.12 -1.39 16.50
N ASP A 64 8.23 -1.71 17.43
CA ASP A 64 8.31 -2.94 18.24
C ASP A 64 7.50 -4.11 17.66
N PHE A 65 6.90 -3.95 16.47
CA PHE A 65 6.06 -5.00 15.90
C PHE A 65 6.92 -6.21 15.51
N PRO A 66 6.82 -7.37 16.18
CA PRO A 66 7.78 -8.46 15.99
C PRO A 66 7.55 -9.22 14.67
N PHE A 67 6.42 -8.99 14.03
CA PHE A 67 6.05 -9.62 12.76
C PHE A 67 6.41 -8.72 11.56
N GLY A 68 6.35 -9.28 10.36
CA GLY A 68 6.49 -8.51 9.13
C GLY A 68 5.40 -7.46 8.99
N ALA A 69 5.71 -6.31 8.39
CA ALA A 69 4.74 -5.24 8.15
C ALA A 69 3.84 -5.50 6.93
N SER A 70 4.23 -6.42 6.05
CA SER A 70 3.42 -6.85 4.90
C SER A 70 2.06 -7.38 5.35
N GLY A 71 0.99 -7.03 4.63
CA GLY A 71 -0.37 -7.38 5.00
C GLY A 71 -0.89 -6.63 6.22
N SER A 72 -0.35 -5.43 6.50
CA SER A 72 -0.79 -4.60 7.63
C SER A 72 -0.86 -3.12 7.26
N ILE A 73 -1.77 -2.42 7.92
CA ILE A 73 -1.86 -0.96 7.95
C ILE A 73 -1.49 -0.50 9.35
N PHE A 74 -0.67 0.54 9.44
CA PHE A 74 -0.27 1.16 10.70
C PHE A 74 -0.64 2.64 10.73
N THR A 75 -1.08 3.12 11.89
CA THR A 75 -1.28 4.54 12.20
C THR A 75 -0.57 4.86 13.53
N PRO A 76 -0.30 6.15 13.82
CA PRO A 76 0.12 6.58 15.16
C PRO A 76 -0.78 6.00 16.27
N LEU A 77 -0.22 5.74 17.45
CA LEU A 77 -0.94 5.13 18.57
C LEU A 77 -2.07 6.03 19.11
N ASP A 78 -1.87 7.34 19.03
CA ASP A 78 -2.83 8.35 19.48
C ASP A 78 -3.97 8.56 18.47
N ASP A 79 -3.81 8.10 17.24
CA ASP A 79 -4.83 8.20 16.20
C ASP A 79 -5.90 7.13 16.43
N ARG A 80 -7.04 7.55 16.98
CA ARG A 80 -8.15 6.68 17.34
C ARG A 80 -9.47 7.18 16.77
N HIS A 81 -10.32 6.24 16.36
CA HIS A 81 -11.68 6.49 15.92
C HIS A 81 -12.65 5.79 16.88
N ASN A 82 -13.51 6.55 17.57
CA ASN A 82 -14.45 6.03 18.58
C ASN A 82 -13.80 5.14 19.67
N GLY A 83 -12.58 5.48 20.09
CA GLY A 83 -11.83 4.73 21.10
C GLY A 83 -11.11 3.48 20.60
N TRP A 84 -11.22 3.17 19.30
CA TRP A 84 -10.48 2.09 18.64
C TRP A 84 -9.34 2.65 17.77
N PRO A 85 -8.27 1.88 17.49
CA PRO A 85 -7.19 2.31 16.60
C PRO A 85 -7.73 2.73 15.22
N ALA A 86 -7.28 3.88 14.70
CA ALA A 86 -7.78 4.39 13.42
C ALA A 86 -7.51 3.43 12.25
N ALA A 87 -6.39 2.70 12.27
CA ALA A 87 -6.03 1.70 11.27
C ALA A 87 -7.15 0.68 10.99
N TRP A 88 -7.93 0.29 12.02
CA TRP A 88 -9.04 -0.66 11.87
C TRP A 88 -10.16 -0.06 11.04
N HIS A 89 -10.62 1.13 11.43
CA HIS A 89 -11.71 1.82 10.74
C HIS A 89 -11.35 2.13 9.28
N ILE A 90 -10.10 2.51 9.04
CA ILE A 90 -9.59 2.78 7.68
C ILE A 90 -9.64 1.50 6.83
N ALA A 91 -9.11 0.40 7.34
CA ALA A 91 -9.09 -0.88 6.61
C ALA A 91 -10.49 -1.43 6.34
N GLU A 92 -11.39 -1.33 7.31
CA GLU A 92 -12.80 -1.73 7.16
C GLU A 92 -13.52 -0.91 6.09
N LYS A 93 -13.42 0.42 6.15
CA LYS A 93 -14.06 1.30 5.15
C LYS A 93 -13.46 1.17 3.76
N ALA A 94 -12.15 0.91 3.66
CA ALA A 94 -11.50 0.66 2.39
C ALA A 94 -11.82 -0.74 1.83
N GLY A 95 -12.48 -1.61 2.60
CA GLY A 95 -12.84 -2.97 2.18
C GLY A 95 -11.62 -3.90 2.08
N VAL A 96 -10.57 -3.63 2.84
CA VAL A 96 -9.30 -4.39 2.84
C VAL A 96 -9.02 -5.06 4.18
N SER A 97 -9.88 -4.94 5.19
CA SER A 97 -9.72 -5.63 6.48
C SER A 97 -9.69 -7.16 6.30
N GLN A 98 -8.71 -7.82 6.92
CA GLN A 98 -8.55 -9.29 6.85
C GLN A 98 -8.42 -9.97 8.21
N GLY A 99 -8.40 -9.23 9.32
CA GLY A 99 -8.19 -9.86 10.61
C GLY A 99 -8.22 -8.90 11.79
N GLY A 100 -7.41 -9.25 12.79
CA GLY A 100 -7.30 -8.47 14.01
C GLY A 100 -6.28 -7.35 13.88
N GLY A 101 -6.10 -6.64 14.99
CA GLY A 101 -5.05 -5.64 15.10
C GLY A 101 -4.70 -5.36 16.55
N ASN A 102 -3.85 -4.38 16.76
CA ASN A 102 -3.49 -3.87 18.08
C ASN A 102 -3.58 -2.34 18.09
N SER A 103 -3.03 -1.70 19.12
CA SER A 103 -3.13 -0.27 19.42
C SER A 103 -2.81 0.69 18.26
N GLY A 104 -2.05 0.27 17.25
CA GLY A 104 -1.77 1.09 16.06
C GLY A 104 -1.62 0.31 14.75
N GLN A 105 -1.97 -0.98 14.75
CA GLN A 105 -1.86 -1.87 13.59
C GLN A 105 -3.20 -2.57 13.32
N HIS A 106 -3.47 -2.84 12.05
CA HIS A 106 -4.56 -3.72 11.62
C HIS A 106 -4.13 -4.61 10.45
N GLN A 107 -4.53 -5.89 10.47
CA GLN A 107 -4.27 -6.83 9.38
C GLN A 107 -5.15 -6.51 8.17
N ALA A 108 -4.55 -6.39 6.99
CA ALA A 108 -5.24 -5.96 5.78
C ALA A 108 -4.71 -6.65 4.52
N ASP A 109 -5.56 -6.76 3.50
CA ASP A 109 -5.18 -7.14 2.15
C ASP A 109 -4.45 -5.97 1.46
N THR A 110 -3.12 -5.97 1.54
CA THR A 110 -2.31 -4.96 0.86
C THR A 110 -1.94 -5.36 -0.57
N SER A 111 -2.40 -6.51 -1.08
CA SER A 111 -2.00 -7.02 -2.42
C SER A 111 -2.39 -6.11 -3.59
N LYS A 112 -3.42 -5.27 -3.39
CA LYS A 112 -3.91 -4.28 -4.35
C LYS A 112 -3.75 -2.85 -3.86
N LEU A 113 -2.79 -2.62 -2.97
CA LEU A 113 -2.40 -1.30 -2.50
C LEU A 113 -0.94 -1.04 -2.87
N VAL A 114 -0.56 0.23 -2.92
CA VAL A 114 0.83 0.63 -3.05
C VAL A 114 1.43 0.65 -1.65
N ASP A 115 2.30 -0.31 -1.35
CA ASP A 115 3.06 -0.32 -0.11
C ASP A 115 3.89 0.96 0.01
N GLY A 116 3.90 1.58 1.20
CA GLY A 116 4.54 2.87 1.42
C GLY A 116 4.22 3.47 2.78
N VAL A 117 4.84 4.61 3.06
CA VAL A 117 4.53 5.43 4.24
C VAL A 117 4.15 6.79 3.74
N TYR A 118 2.97 7.25 4.15
CA TYR A 118 2.34 8.44 3.62
C TYR A 118 2.09 9.44 4.75
N GLU A 119 2.34 10.71 4.47
CA GLU A 119 2.09 11.83 5.37
C GLU A 119 1.28 12.92 4.67
N LEU A 120 0.24 13.42 5.33
CA LEU A 120 -0.60 14.50 4.85
C LEU A 120 0.08 15.84 5.13
N ARG A 121 0.61 16.48 4.09
CA ARG A 121 1.27 17.79 4.15
C ARG A 121 0.46 18.81 3.35
N ASN A 122 0.01 19.88 4.00
CA ASN A 122 -0.73 20.97 3.35
C ASN A 122 -1.93 20.46 2.50
N GLY A 123 -2.67 19.46 3.01
CA GLY A 123 -3.81 18.86 2.33
C GLY A 123 -3.47 17.91 1.18
N ASN A 124 -2.21 17.51 1.03
CA ASN A 124 -1.78 16.53 0.02
C ASN A 124 -0.98 15.40 0.67
N TRP A 125 -1.25 14.16 0.27
CA TRP A 125 -0.49 13.00 0.74
C TRP A 125 0.85 12.91 0.01
N ALA A 126 1.93 12.93 0.78
CA ALA A 126 3.30 12.72 0.32
C ALA A 126 3.81 11.36 0.79
N ARG A 127 4.63 10.70 -0.04
CA ARG A 127 5.24 9.41 0.31
C ARG A 127 6.61 9.66 0.92
N ILE A 128 6.79 9.33 2.20
CA ILE A 128 7.95 9.72 3.01
C ILE A 128 8.98 8.60 3.20
N ASP A 129 8.66 7.34 2.86
CA ASP A 129 9.62 6.22 2.91
C ASP A 129 10.65 6.23 1.77
N LEU A 130 10.61 7.26 0.93
CA LEU A 130 11.57 7.52 -0.16
C LEU A 130 12.38 8.79 0.09
N GLU A 131 12.09 9.53 1.17
CA GLU A 131 12.84 10.71 1.59
C GLU A 131 13.98 10.23 2.50
N ASP A 132 15.22 10.67 2.21
CA ASP A 132 16.44 10.30 2.97
C ASP A 132 16.48 10.93 4.37
#